data_AF-A0A6C0HPS1-F1
#
_entry.id   AF-A0A6C0HPS1-F1
#
_cell.length_a   1.000
_cell.length_b   1.000
_cell.length_c   1.000
_cell.angle_alpha   90.00
_cell.angle_beta   90.00
_cell.angle_gamma   90.00
#
_symmetry.space_group_name_H-M   'P 1'
#
loop_
_entity.id
_entity.type
_entity.pdbx_description
1 polymer ?
#
loop_
_entity_poly.entity_id
_entity_poly.type
_entity_poly.pdbx_seq_one_letter_code
_entity_poly.pdbx_strand_id
1 'polypeptide(L)'
;MNYLVEAILVGLFCVFLYWGLQWIKPFLLLLFVLGVLKHSLGYASGIESLYCNYGQACKATHPLFRTEAYTDRLFLESLMEGIAFVSVGLLFYGVTSKVYIVFLIGFFLHLLAEFSGLHTEFCEKNCRRTSPKTV
;
A
#
# COMPACT_ATOMS: atom_id res chain seq x y z
N MET A 1 11.81 6.81 -2.41
CA MET A 1 12.72 6.17 -1.44
C MET A 1 13.17 4.89 -2.14
N ASN A 2 14.09 4.07 -1.61
CA ASN A 2 14.46 2.84 -2.34
C ASN A 2 13.25 1.87 -2.26
N TYR A 3 12.79 1.34 -3.38
CA TYR A 3 11.61 0.45 -3.44
C TYR A 3 11.69 -0.74 -2.47
N LEU A 4 12.89 -1.26 -2.19
CA LEU A 4 13.08 -2.34 -1.23
C LEU A 4 12.80 -1.88 0.21
N VAL A 5 13.27 -0.67 0.55
CA VAL A 5 13.01 -0.07 1.88
C VAL A 5 11.52 0.19 2.05
N GLU A 6 10.86 0.71 1.01
CA GLU A 6 9.41 0.93 0.99
C GLU A 6 8.65 -0.39 1.22
N ALA A 7 9.01 -1.44 0.48
CA ALA A 7 8.40 -2.76 0.62
C ALA A 7 8.58 -3.34 2.03
N ILE A 8 9.76 -3.19 2.64
CA ILE A 8 10.01 -3.63 4.02
C ILE A 8 9.12 -2.87 5.01
N LEU A 9 9.04 -1.54 4.88
CA LEU A 9 8.21 -0.71 5.75
C LEU A 9 6.73 -1.07 5.61
N VAL A 10 6.25 -1.31 4.39
CA VAL A 10 4.88 -1.76 4.12
C VAL A 10 4.62 -3.14 4.73
N GLY A 11 5.55 -4.08 4.61
CA GLY A 11 5.47 -5.39 5.26
C GLY A 11 5.38 -5.27 6.79
N LEU A 12 6.20 -4.43 7.40
CA LEU A 12 6.16 -4.15 8.85
C LEU A 12 4.85 -3.49 9.28
N PHE A 13 4.35 -2.54 8.48
CA PHE A 13 3.05 -1.90 8.72
C PHE A 13 1.91 -2.93 8.70
N CYS A 14 1.95 -3.89 7.76
CA CYS A 14 0.98 -4.99 7.72
C CYS A 14 1.05 -5.87 8.99
N VAL A 15 2.25 -6.17 9.48
CA VAL A 15 2.42 -6.93 10.74
C VAL A 15 1.85 -6.16 11.94
N PHE A 16 2.08 -4.85 12.00
CA PHE A 16 1.50 -4.01 13.04
C PHE A 16 -0.03 -4.05 13.02
N LEU A 17 -0.65 -3.89 11.84
CA LEU A 17 -2.10 -4.01 11.69
C LEU A 17 -2.61 -5.41 12.07
N TYR A 18 -1.88 -6.47 11.69
CA TYR A 18 -2.23 -7.85 12.03
C TYR A 18 -2.36 -8.07 13.54
N TRP A 19 -1.47 -7.50 14.36
CA TRP A 19 -1.59 -7.60 15.81
C TRP A 19 -2.84 -6.92 16.36
N GLY A 20 -3.27 -5.80 15.78
CA GLY A 20 -4.54 -5.14 16.13
C GLY A 20 -5.80 -5.91 15.70
N LEU A 21 -5.69 -6.81 14.71
CA LEU A 21 -6.82 -7.51 14.09
C LEU A 21 -6.93 -9.00 14.48
N GLN A 22 -6.17 -9.47 15.49
CA GLN A 22 -6.16 -10.88 15.93
C GLN A 22 -7.54 -11.45 16.33
N TRP A 23 -8.49 -10.59 16.66
CA TRP A 23 -9.84 -10.98 17.05
C TRP A 23 -10.66 -11.54 15.87
N ILE A 24 -10.28 -11.23 14.61
CA ILE A 24 -10.91 -11.79 13.40
C ILE A 24 -10.39 -13.23 13.19
N LYS A 25 -11.22 -14.22 13.51
CA LYS A 25 -10.82 -15.65 13.49
C LYS A 25 -10.58 -16.23 12.09
N PRO A 26 -11.44 -16.00 11.08
CA PRO A 26 -11.21 -16.57 9.77
C PRO A 26 -10.00 -15.89 9.12
N PHE A 27 -8.92 -16.64 8.87
CA PHE A 27 -7.66 -16.04 8.40
C PHE A 27 -7.80 -15.33 7.05
N LEU A 28 -8.60 -15.87 6.12
CA LEU A 28 -8.83 -15.21 4.83
C LEU A 28 -9.62 -13.89 4.99
N LEU A 29 -10.61 -13.86 5.89
CA LEU A 29 -11.32 -12.61 6.21
C LEU A 29 -10.39 -11.60 6.87
N LEU A 30 -9.50 -12.06 7.75
CA LEU A 30 -8.46 -11.22 8.35
C LEU A 30 -7.58 -10.60 7.26
N LEU A 31 -7.10 -11.38 6.30
CA LEU A 31 -6.25 -10.88 5.20
C LEU A 31 -6.99 -9.85 4.35
N PHE A 32 -8.26 -10.10 4.03
CA PHE A 32 -9.09 -9.16 3.29
C PHE A 32 -9.21 -7.81 4.03
N VAL A 33 -9.60 -7.85 5.31
CA VAL A 33 -9.75 -6.64 6.14
C VAL A 33 -8.41 -5.93 6.30
N LEU A 34 -7.32 -6.67 6.46
CA LEU A 34 -5.98 -6.11 6.58
C LEU A 34 -5.57 -5.36 5.30
N GLY A 35 -5.81 -5.93 4.11
CA GLY A 35 -5.54 -5.24 2.84
C GLY A 35 -6.36 -3.95 2.68
N VAL A 36 -7.66 -4.02 2.95
CA VAL A 36 -8.56 -2.84 2.93
C VAL A 36 -8.09 -1.75 3.88
N LEU A 37 -7.75 -2.12 5.12
CA LEU A 37 -7.29 -1.16 6.13
C LEU A 37 -5.90 -0.62 5.80
N LYS A 38 -4.98 -1.43 5.29
CA LYS A 38 -3.65 -0.99 4.89
C LYS A 38 -3.73 0.13 3.85
N HIS A 39 -4.52 -0.05 2.80
CA HIS A 39 -4.73 0.97 1.76
C HIS A 39 -5.43 2.21 2.32
N SER A 40 -6.52 2.02 3.06
CA SER A 40 -7.31 3.14 3.57
C SER A 40 -6.56 3.98 4.61
N LEU A 41 -5.78 3.33 5.48
CA LEU A 41 -4.95 4.01 6.47
C LEU A 41 -3.72 4.65 5.85
N GLY A 42 -3.19 4.10 4.76
CA GLY A 42 -2.18 4.77 3.92
C GLY A 42 -2.66 6.17 3.53
N TYR A 43 -3.84 6.24 2.93
CA TYR A 43 -4.49 7.49 2.51
C TYR A 43 -4.79 8.42 3.67
N ALA A 44 -5.40 7.89 4.74
CA ALA A 44 -5.75 8.72 5.89
C ALA A 44 -4.54 9.31 6.62
N SER A 45 -3.41 8.59 6.64
CA SER A 45 -2.17 9.04 7.30
C SER A 45 -1.27 9.89 6.41
N GLY A 46 -1.63 10.06 5.13
CA GLY A 46 -0.86 10.80 4.15
C GLY A 46 0.39 10.05 3.66
N ILE A 47 0.47 8.73 3.84
CA ILE A 47 1.58 7.92 3.34
C ILE A 47 1.65 7.96 1.82
N GLU A 48 0.53 7.88 1.07
CA GLU A 48 0.63 8.04 -0.39
C GLU A 48 1.00 9.47 -0.80
N SER A 49 0.67 10.48 -0.01
CA SER A 49 1.17 11.84 -0.27
C SER A 49 2.69 11.89 -0.08
N LEU A 50 3.23 11.22 0.94
CA LEU A 50 4.67 11.07 1.14
C LEU A 50 5.30 10.28 -0.03
N TYR A 51 4.60 9.24 -0.52
CA TYR A 51 4.98 8.49 -1.71
C TYR A 51 5.01 9.38 -2.96
N CYS A 52 3.98 10.20 -3.19
CA CYS A 52 3.93 11.14 -4.32
C CYS A 52 5.14 12.09 -4.36
N ASN A 53 5.62 12.55 -3.21
CA ASN A 53 6.72 13.53 -3.13
C ASN A 53 8.11 12.88 -3.12
N TYR A 54 8.25 11.68 -2.56
CA TYR A 54 9.57 11.08 -2.29
C TYR A 54 9.78 9.72 -2.96
N GLY A 55 8.72 9.06 -3.43
CA GLY A 55 8.71 7.76 -4.09
C GLY A 55 9.52 7.77 -5.39
N GLN A 56 10.22 6.67 -5.66
CA GLN A 56 11.04 6.59 -6.88
C GLN A 56 10.19 6.62 -8.15
N ALA A 57 9.05 5.91 -8.17
CA ALA A 57 8.10 5.93 -9.28
C ALA A 57 7.64 7.36 -9.63
N CYS A 58 7.31 8.18 -8.62
CA CYS A 58 6.75 9.52 -8.85
C CYS A 58 7.80 10.58 -9.19
N LYS A 59 9.07 10.38 -8.83
CA LYS A 59 10.16 11.32 -9.17
C LYS A 59 10.35 11.48 -10.67
N ALA A 60 10.12 10.43 -11.45
CA ALA A 60 10.19 10.49 -12.91
C ALA A 60 9.04 11.34 -13.49
N THR A 61 7.87 11.30 -12.83
CA THR A 61 6.63 11.94 -13.33
C THR A 61 6.52 13.41 -12.94
N HIS A 62 6.90 13.78 -11.71
CA HIS A 62 6.68 15.12 -11.15
C HIS A 62 7.89 15.67 -10.36
N PRO A 63 9.02 16.00 -11.03
CA PRO A 63 10.28 16.31 -10.36
C PRO A 63 10.33 17.64 -9.58
N LEU A 64 9.36 18.55 -9.77
CA LEU A 64 9.48 19.95 -9.33
C LEU A 64 8.33 20.48 -8.48
N PHE A 65 7.33 19.65 -8.13
CA PHE A 65 6.14 20.14 -7.42
C PHE A 65 5.85 19.30 -6.19
N ARG A 66 5.40 19.97 -5.12
CA ARG A 66 4.75 19.28 -4.03
C ARG A 66 3.42 18.74 -4.53
N THR A 67 3.16 17.49 -4.25
CA THR A 67 1.94 16.80 -4.69
C THR A 67 1.22 16.20 -3.50
N GLU A 68 -0.10 16.17 -3.55
CA GLU A 68 -0.93 15.45 -2.60
C GLU A 68 -1.61 14.28 -3.33
N ALA A 69 -1.68 13.14 -2.64
CA ALA A 69 -2.40 11.99 -3.15
C ALA A 69 -3.91 12.25 -3.04
N TYR A 70 -4.62 12.06 -4.15
CA TYR A 70 -6.06 12.20 -4.23
C TYR A 70 -6.62 11.10 -5.13
N THR A 71 -7.64 10.41 -4.65
CA THR A 71 -8.43 9.47 -5.46
C THR A 71 -9.91 9.66 -5.13
N ASP A 72 -10.76 9.61 -6.14
CA ASP A 72 -12.22 9.49 -6.02
C ASP A 72 -12.66 8.03 -5.86
N ARG A 73 -11.73 7.09 -6.00
CA ARG A 73 -11.98 5.63 -6.02
C ARG A 73 -11.38 4.90 -4.82
N LEU A 74 -11.08 5.61 -3.73
CA LEU A 74 -10.44 5.04 -2.54
C LEU A 74 -11.12 3.74 -2.07
N PHE A 75 -12.45 3.75 -2.01
CA PHE A 75 -13.22 2.57 -1.60
C PHE A 75 -12.97 1.37 -2.52
N LEU A 76 -13.02 1.57 -3.85
CA LEU A 76 -12.81 0.50 -4.83
C LEU A 76 -11.36 0.02 -4.81
N GLU A 77 -10.38 0.93 -4.75
CA GLU A 77 -8.96 0.59 -4.64
C GLU A 77 -8.69 -0.24 -3.38
N SER A 78 -9.25 0.17 -2.23
CA SER A 78 -9.12 -0.58 -0.97
C SER A 78 -9.73 -1.99 -1.07
N LEU A 79 -10.87 -2.14 -1.73
CA LEU A 79 -11.48 -3.45 -1.96
C LEU A 79 -10.58 -4.33 -2.85
N MET A 80 -10.02 -3.77 -3.91
CA MET A 80 -9.09 -4.48 -4.79
C MET A 80 -7.82 -4.91 -4.05
N GLU A 81 -7.27 -4.06 -3.18
CA GLU A 81 -6.14 -4.40 -2.32
C GLU A 81 -6.50 -5.54 -1.36
N GLY A 82 -7.70 -5.52 -0.76
CA GLY A 82 -8.21 -6.61 0.06
C GLY A 82 -8.29 -7.94 -0.69
N ILE A 83 -8.78 -7.92 -1.94
CA ILE A 83 -8.82 -9.10 -2.81
C ILE A 83 -7.40 -9.59 -3.11
N ALA A 84 -6.48 -8.69 -3.47
CA ALA A 84 -5.08 -9.03 -3.75
C ALA A 84 -4.39 -9.70 -2.55
N PHE A 85 -4.63 -9.19 -1.33
CA PHE A 85 -4.13 -9.81 -0.10
C PHE A 85 -4.61 -11.24 0.10
N VAL A 86 -5.89 -11.51 -0.17
CA VAL A 86 -6.44 -12.87 -0.10
C VAL A 86 -5.83 -13.76 -1.17
N SER A 87 -5.76 -13.28 -2.42
CA SER A 87 -5.22 -14.04 -3.55
C SER A 87 -3.77 -14.45 -3.33
N VAL A 88 -2.92 -13.52 -2.87
CA VAL A 88 -1.51 -13.84 -2.56
C VAL A 88 -1.42 -14.69 -1.30
N GLY A 89 -2.23 -14.43 -0.28
CA GLY A 89 -2.22 -15.21 0.96
C GLY A 89 -2.59 -16.69 0.78
N LEU A 90 -3.42 -17.02 -0.21
CA LEU A 90 -3.72 -18.39 -0.58
C LEU A 90 -2.47 -19.15 -1.07
N LEU A 91 -1.52 -18.47 -1.71
CA LEU A 91 -0.26 -19.08 -2.18
C LEU A 91 0.66 -19.49 -1.03
N PHE A 92 0.58 -18.80 0.11
CA PHE A 92 1.42 -19.05 1.28
C PHE A 92 0.67 -19.81 2.40
N TYR A 93 -0.60 -20.15 2.18
CA TYR A 93 -1.42 -20.78 3.21
C TYR A 93 -0.85 -22.15 3.60
N GLY A 94 -0.54 -22.32 4.89
CA GLY A 94 0.03 -23.57 5.43
C GLY A 94 1.54 -23.74 5.26
N VAL A 95 2.25 -22.80 4.65
CA VAL A 95 3.71 -22.90 4.43
C VAL A 95 4.53 -22.41 5.63
N THR A 96 4.07 -21.36 6.32
CA THR A 96 4.80 -20.72 7.44
C THR A 96 3.85 -20.10 8.46
N SER A 97 4.39 -19.40 9.48
CA SER A 97 3.58 -18.71 10.49
C SER A 97 2.75 -17.59 9.88
N LYS A 98 1.56 -17.33 10.44
CA LYS A 98 0.64 -16.28 9.96
C LYS A 98 1.28 -14.89 9.95
N VAL A 99 2.16 -14.59 10.91
CA VAL A 99 2.89 -13.32 10.97
C VAL A 99 3.82 -13.17 9.76
N TYR A 100 4.59 -14.22 9.44
CA TYR A 100 5.47 -14.20 8.27
C TYR A 100 4.67 -14.12 6.98
N ILE A 101 3.54 -14.82 6.87
CA ILE A 101 2.64 -14.71 5.72
C ILE A 101 2.21 -13.26 5.51
N VAL A 102 1.74 -12.57 6.54
CA VAL A 102 1.30 -11.18 6.43
C VAL A 102 2.44 -10.25 6.01
N PHE A 103 3.63 -10.40 6.61
CA PHE A 103 4.80 -9.62 6.20
C PHE A 103 5.13 -9.83 4.73
N LEU A 104 5.21 -11.09 4.29
CA LEU A 104 5.58 -11.46 2.93
C LEU A 104 4.52 -10.99 1.92
N ILE A 105 3.23 -11.08 2.22
CA ILE A 105 2.17 -10.56 1.35
C ILE A 105 2.35 -9.05 1.16
N GLY A 106 2.48 -8.28 2.25
CA GLY A 106 2.65 -6.83 2.16
C GLY A 106 3.92 -6.42 1.40
N PHE A 107 5.02 -7.12 1.68
CA PHE A 107 6.31 -6.91 1.00
C PHE A 107 6.23 -7.22 -0.50
N PHE A 108 5.74 -8.40 -0.87
CA PHE A 108 5.71 -8.83 -2.27
C PHE A 108 4.67 -8.07 -3.08
N LEU A 109 3.48 -7.78 -2.54
CA LEU A 109 2.48 -6.97 -3.25
C LEU A 109 3.03 -5.57 -3.56
N HIS A 110 3.74 -4.94 -2.62
CA HIS A 110 4.37 -3.63 -2.86
C HIS A 110 5.41 -3.70 -3.97
N LEU A 111 6.30 -4.70 -3.95
CA LEU A 111 7.29 -4.89 -5.01
C LEU A 111 6.65 -5.18 -6.37
N LEU A 112 5.61 -6.01 -6.38
CA LEU A 112 4.87 -6.32 -7.62
C LEU A 112 4.19 -5.08 -8.19
N ALA A 113 3.61 -4.23 -7.35
CA ALA A 113 3.02 -2.96 -7.77
C ALA A 113 4.07 -2.00 -8.37
N GLU A 114 5.28 -1.99 -7.82
CA GLU A 114 6.40 -1.23 -8.37
C GLU A 114 6.83 -1.78 -9.74
N PHE A 115 7.10 -3.09 -9.83
CA PHE A 115 7.61 -3.71 -11.05
C PHE A 115 6.59 -3.76 -12.20
N SER A 116 5.29 -3.83 -11.87
CA SER A 116 4.21 -3.79 -12.86
C SER A 116 3.91 -2.38 -13.35
N GLY A 117 4.49 -1.35 -12.74
CA GLY A 117 4.21 0.05 -13.07
C GLY A 117 2.91 0.59 -12.49
N LEU A 118 2.19 -0.18 -11.66
CA LEU A 118 0.95 0.26 -11.02
C LEU A 118 1.18 1.51 -10.15
N HIS A 119 2.33 1.60 -9.48
CA HIS A 119 2.67 2.81 -8.75
C HIS A 119 2.99 4.00 -9.67
N THR A 120 3.58 3.79 -10.84
CA THR A 120 3.79 4.86 -11.82
C THR A 120 2.45 5.39 -12.32
N GLU A 121 1.52 4.48 -12.66
CA GLU A 121 0.15 4.86 -13.03
C GLU A 121 -0.57 5.60 -11.90
N PHE A 122 -0.40 5.13 -10.66
CA PHE A 122 -0.90 5.82 -9.48
C PHE A 122 -0.35 7.24 -9.41
N CYS A 123 0.96 7.43 -9.62
CA CYS A 123 1.58 8.76 -9.58
C CYS A 123 0.93 9.70 -10.60
N GLU A 124 0.76 9.24 -11.84
CA GLU A 124 0.19 10.04 -12.92
C GLU A 124 -1.27 10.44 -12.70
N LYS A 125 -2.06 9.52 -12.11
CA LYS A 125 -3.51 9.70 -11.96
C LYS A 125 -3.89 10.39 -10.64
N ASN A 126 -3.15 10.09 -9.58
CA ASN A 126 -3.56 10.40 -8.21
C ASN A 126 -2.66 11.45 -7.51
N CYS A 127 -1.44 11.72 -7.99
CA CYS A 127 -0.59 12.76 -7.40
C CYS A 127 -0.89 14.12 -8.04
N ARG A 128 -1.75 14.91 -7.38
CA ARG A 128 -2.13 16.24 -7.86
C ARG A 128 -1.14 17.29 -7.37
N ARG A 129 -0.73 18.20 -8.25
CA ARG A 129 0.09 19.36 -7.88
C ARG A 129 -0.69 20.23 -6.91
N THR A 130 -0.08 20.53 -5.77
CA THR A 130 -0.54 21.61 -4.92
C THR A 130 0.26 22.86 -5.26
N SER A 131 -0.43 23.93 -5.67
CA SER A 131 0.22 25.24 -5.75
C SER A 131 0.81 25.56 -4.38
N PRO A 132 2.03 26.11 -4.27
CA PRO A 132 2.50 26.61 -3.00
C PRO A 132 1.46 27.60 -2.51
N LYS A 133 0.89 27.36 -1.32
CA LYS A 133 0.09 28.38 -0.64
C LYS A 133 1.05 29.55 -0.45
N THR A 134 0.89 30.61 -1.24
CA THR A 134 1.46 31.92 -0.92
C THR A 134 0.84 32.31 0.40
N VAL A 135 1.60 32.11 1.49
CA VAL A 135 1.29 32.61 2.82
C VAL A 135 1.62 34.09 2.85
#